data_AF-A0A1B6E1E8-F1
#
_entry.id   AF-A0A1B6E1E8-F1
#
_cell.length_a   1.000
_cell.length_b   1.000
_cell.length_c   1.000
_cell.angle_alpha   90.00
_cell.angle_beta   90.00
_cell.angle_gamma   90.00
#
_symmetry.space_group_name_H-M   'P 1'
#
loop_
_entity.id
_entity.type
_entity.pdbx_description
1 polymer ?
#
loop_
_entity_poly.entity_id
_entity_poly.type
_entity_poly.pdbx_seq_one_letter_code
_entity_poly.pdbx_strand_id
1 'polypeptide(L)'
;RDIIRDFRHFKQGLKPMLSGEKPTILEQPPSFKKLISIINSIAVSSAECERGFSAMNLIMSPLRSSLYISTVCDLLRIRLLGPPVARYNPERHVKTWLAKGHHSALDTKSKQRGQKTYNEDSIALWELFS
;
A
#
# COMPACT_ATOMS: atom_id res chain seq x y z
N ARG A 1 6.58 -31.74 -6.92
CA ARG A 1 7.01 -31.91 -5.52
C ARG A 1 5.89 -31.37 -4.65
N ASP A 2 5.36 -32.19 -3.75
CA ASP A 2 4.12 -31.94 -3.00
C ASP A 2 4.41 -31.19 -1.69
N ILE A 3 3.93 -29.95 -1.58
CA ILE A 3 4.17 -29.05 -0.45
C ILE A 3 3.65 -29.62 0.88
N ILE A 4 2.60 -30.45 0.82
CA ILE A 4 2.01 -31.09 2.00
C ILE A 4 2.97 -32.16 2.54
N ARG A 5 3.61 -32.90 1.64
CA ARG A 5 4.62 -33.90 1.99
C ARG A 5 5.88 -33.24 2.57
N ASP A 6 6.34 -32.15 1.97
CA ASP A 6 7.51 -31.40 2.46
C ASP A 6 7.25 -30.80 3.86
N PHE A 7 6.05 -30.24 4.10
CA PHE A 7 5.63 -29.73 5.41
C PHE A 7 5.59 -30.83 6.47
N ARG A 8 5.09 -32.02 6.12
CA ARG A 8 5.01 -33.16 7.04
C ARG A 8 6.40 -33.62 7.51
N HIS A 9 7.36 -33.70 6.59
CA HIS A 9 8.75 -34.05 6.93
C HIS A 9 9.42 -32.98 7.78
N PHE A 10 9.23 -31.70 7.43
CA PHE A 10 9.72 -30.57 8.23
C PHE A 10 9.14 -30.59 9.66
N LYS A 11 7.82 -30.82 9.80
CA LYS A 11 7.16 -30.95 11.10
C LYS A 11 7.67 -32.13 11.92
N GLN A 12 8.02 -33.25 11.29
CA GLN A 12 8.60 -34.40 11.97
C GLN A 12 10.00 -34.09 12.53
N GLY A 13 10.81 -33.33 11.79
CA GLY A 13 12.12 -32.83 12.27
C GLY A 13 12.03 -31.80 13.39
N LEU A 14 10.89 -31.11 13.54
CA LEU A 14 10.61 -30.17 14.64
C LEU A 14 10.18 -30.84 15.95
N LYS A 15 9.70 -32.09 15.92
CA LYS A 15 9.27 -32.82 17.13
C LYS A 15 10.38 -32.95 18.19
N PRO A 16 11.62 -33.32 17.85
CA PRO A 16 12.71 -33.36 18.83
C PRO A 16 13.11 -31.98 19.40
N MET A 17 12.76 -30.87 18.71
CA MET A 17 13.00 -29.52 19.24
C MET A 17 12.06 -29.17 20.41
N LEU A 18 10.83 -29.71 20.42
CA LEU A 18 9.87 -29.50 21.51
C LEU A 18 10.22 -30.34 22.76
N SER A 19 11.04 -31.37 22.61
CA SER A 19 11.55 -32.22 23.71
C SER A 19 12.92 -31.77 24.24
N GLY A 20 13.46 -30.64 23.77
CA GLY A 20 14.70 -30.05 24.29
C GLY A 20 16.01 -30.60 23.70
N GLU A 21 15.95 -31.42 22.64
CA GLU A 21 17.14 -31.88 21.93
C GLU A 21 17.64 -30.82 20.93
N LYS A 22 18.96 -30.62 20.87
CA LYS A 22 19.58 -29.66 19.93
C LYS A 22 19.36 -30.12 18.48
N PRO A 23 18.84 -29.26 17.60
CA PRO A 23 18.55 -29.67 16.23
C PRO A 23 19.83 -29.85 15.42
N THR A 24 19.92 -30.95 14.69
CA THR A 24 20.69 -31.01 13.44
C THR A 24 20.04 -30.01 12.48
N ILE A 25 20.85 -29.11 11.92
CA ILE A 25 20.42 -27.99 11.07
C ILE A 25 19.33 -28.47 10.10
N LEU A 26 18.08 -28.10 10.36
CA LEU A 26 16.95 -28.45 9.51
C LEU A 26 17.09 -27.63 8.22
N GLU A 27 17.75 -28.19 7.21
CA GLU A 27 17.81 -27.55 5.89
C GLU A 27 16.38 -27.32 5.40
N GLN A 28 16.01 -26.04 5.37
CA GLN A 28 14.66 -25.63 5.05
C GLN A 28 14.37 -25.98 3.58
N PRO A 29 13.29 -26.72 3.27
CA PRO A 29 13.02 -27.12 1.90
C PRO A 29 12.91 -25.90 0.99
N PRO A 30 13.43 -25.94 -0.25
CA PRO A 30 13.39 -24.79 -1.17
C PRO A 30 11.98 -24.23 -1.42
N SER A 31 10.95 -25.06 -1.28
CA SER A 31 9.53 -24.69 -1.36
C SER A 31 9.09 -23.71 -0.26
N PHE A 32 9.69 -23.77 0.93
CA PHE A 32 9.40 -22.85 2.04
C PHE A 32 10.10 -21.51 1.91
N LYS A 33 11.27 -21.45 1.26
CA LYS A 33 12.00 -20.18 1.08
C LYS A 33 11.15 -19.13 0.35
N LYS A 34 10.42 -19.56 -0.69
CA LYS A 34 9.49 -18.69 -1.43
C LYS A 34 8.31 -18.25 -0.56
N LEU A 35 7.73 -19.16 0.23
CA LEU A 35 6.61 -18.86 1.13
C LEU A 35 7.03 -17.86 2.22
N ILE A 36 8.19 -18.07 2.84
CA ILE A 36 8.72 -17.20 3.89
C ILE A 36 9.08 -15.83 3.32
N SER A 37 9.64 -15.76 2.12
CA SER A 37 9.87 -14.48 1.44
C SER A 37 8.57 -13.70 1.20
N ILE A 38 7.47 -14.38 0.85
CA ILE A 38 6.15 -13.75 0.69
C ILE A 38 5.62 -13.28 2.04
N ILE A 39 5.66 -14.13 3.07
CA ILE A 39 5.18 -13.78 4.42
C ILE A 39 5.97 -12.59 4.98
N ASN A 40 7.29 -12.60 4.86
CA ASN A 40 8.16 -11.51 5.30
C ASN A 40 7.99 -10.22 4.47
N SER A 41 7.46 -10.33 3.24
CA SER A 41 7.13 -9.17 2.41
C SER A 41 5.80 -8.51 2.83
N ILE A 42 4.94 -9.21 3.56
CA ILE A 42 3.71 -8.64 4.10
C ILE A 42 4.08 -8.00 5.44
N ALA A 43 4.34 -6.69 5.44
CA ALA A 43 4.53 -5.94 6.67
C ALA A 43 3.20 -5.88 7.45
N VAL A 44 2.95 -6.89 8.29
CA VAL A 44 1.81 -6.88 9.23
C VAL A 44 2.26 -6.16 10.49
N SER A 45 2.31 -4.84 10.45
CA SER A 45 2.44 -4.00 11.64
C SER A 45 1.09 -3.35 11.93
N SER A 46 0.69 -3.27 13.20
CA SER A 46 -0.52 -2.57 13.62
C SER A 46 -0.56 -1.13 13.10
N ALA A 47 0.59 -0.46 13.06
CA ALA A 47 0.74 0.89 12.53
C ALA A 47 0.37 0.97 11.03
N GLU A 48 0.72 -0.03 10.22
CA GLU A 48 0.35 -0.07 8.79
C GLU A 48 -1.16 -0.21 8.62
N CYS A 49 -1.80 -1.06 9.44
CA CYS A 49 -3.24 -1.25 9.44
C CYS A 49 -3.97 0.05 9.85
N GLU A 50 -3.52 0.71 10.91
CA GLU A 50 -4.08 1.99 11.37
C GLU A 50 -3.97 3.09 10.31
N ARG A 51 -2.84 3.16 9.59
CA ARG A 51 -2.70 4.07 8.44
C ARG A 51 -3.71 3.75 7.33
N GLY A 52 -3.96 2.47 7.06
CA GLY A 52 -4.99 2.03 6.12
C GLY A 52 -6.40 2.47 6.52
N PHE A 53 -6.77 2.28 7.79
CA PHE A 53 -8.07 2.71 8.31
C PHE A 53 -8.22 4.24 8.30
N SER A 54 -7.18 4.97 8.69
CA SER A 54 -7.16 6.44 8.63
C SER A 54 -7.32 6.94 7.18
N ALA A 55 -6.62 6.32 6.22
CA ALA A 55 -6.78 6.61 4.81
C ALA A 55 -8.20 6.33 4.29
N MET A 56 -8.81 5.22 4.73
CA MET A 56 -10.18 4.85 4.39
C MET A 56 -11.20 5.89 4.89
N ASN A 57 -11.04 6.37 6.12
CA ASN A 57 -11.91 7.41 6.70
C ASN A 57 -11.87 8.73 5.90
N LEU A 58 -10.73 9.08 5.30
CA LEU A 58 -10.59 10.26 4.44
C LEU A 58 -11.23 10.08 3.05
N ILE A 59 -11.31 8.83 2.57
CA ILE A 59 -11.95 8.47 1.30
C ILE A 59 -13.47 8.40 1.47
N MET A 60 -13.93 7.70 2.50
CA MET A 60 -15.33 7.49 2.84
C MET A 60 -15.83 8.56 3.82
N SER A 61 -15.85 9.81 3.36
CA SER A 61 -16.49 10.90 4.11
C SER A 61 -18.02 10.80 4.08
N PRO A 62 -18.76 11.42 5.00
CA PRO A 62 -20.24 11.45 4.97
C PRO A 62 -20.83 11.96 3.66
N LEU A 63 -20.14 12.90 2.98
CA LEU A 63 -20.52 13.44 1.68
C LEU A 63 -20.25 12.47 0.50
N ARG A 64 -19.41 11.44 0.72
CA ARG A 64 -18.99 10.43 -0.27
C ARG A 64 -19.35 9.01 0.20
N SER A 65 -20.49 8.85 0.87
CA SER A 65 -20.96 7.58 1.44
C SER A 65 -21.40 6.54 0.40
N SER A 66 -21.57 6.93 -0.87
CA SER A 66 -22.04 6.08 -1.97
C SER A 66 -20.93 5.69 -2.97
N LEU A 67 -19.72 5.38 -2.48
CA LEU A 67 -18.67 4.83 -3.33
C LEU A 67 -18.78 3.30 -3.40
N TYR A 68 -18.65 2.74 -4.61
CA TYR A 68 -18.50 1.29 -4.78
C TYR A 68 -17.23 0.79 -4.09
N ILE A 69 -17.27 -0.44 -3.57
CA ILE A 69 -16.13 -1.06 -2.88
C ILE A 69 -14.90 -1.10 -3.80
N SER A 70 -15.07 -1.41 -5.09
CA SER A 70 -13.99 -1.38 -6.08
C SER A 70 -13.31 -0.01 -6.14
N THR A 71 -14.09 1.06 -6.21
CA THR A 71 -13.59 2.44 -6.21
C THR A 71 -12.86 2.78 -4.91
N VAL A 72 -13.37 2.34 -3.76
CA VAL A 72 -12.71 2.56 -2.45
C VAL A 72 -11.36 1.82 -2.42
N CYS A 73 -11.30 0.58 -2.89
CA CYS A 73 -10.07 -0.19 -2.99
C CYS A 73 -9.03 0.49 -3.90
N ASP A 74 -9.45 0.99 -5.06
CA ASP A 74 -8.56 1.69 -6.00
C ASP A 74 -8.00 2.98 -5.39
N LEU A 75 -8.85 3.76 -4.70
CA LEU A 75 -8.42 4.99 -4.02
C LEU A 75 -7.47 4.68 -2.84
N LEU A 76 -7.74 3.62 -2.07
CA LEU A 76 -6.84 3.14 -1.02
C LEU A 76 -5.48 2.73 -1.60
N ARG A 77 -5.49 2.01 -2.73
CA ARG A 77 -4.26 1.59 -3.41
C ARG A 77 -3.43 2.79 -3.85
N ILE A 78 -4.06 3.80 -4.46
CA ILE A 78 -3.39 5.05 -4.85
C ILE A 78 -2.85 5.77 -3.60
N ARG A 79 -3.60 5.79 -2.50
CA ARG A 79 -3.21 6.53 -1.30
C ARG A 79 -2.09 5.88 -0.50
N LEU A 80 -2.06 4.55 -0.44
CA LEU A 80 -1.07 3.79 0.34
C LEU A 80 0.18 3.43 -0.48
N LEU A 81 0.01 3.14 -1.77
CA LEU A 81 1.07 2.63 -2.64
C LEU A 81 1.42 3.58 -3.79
N GLY A 82 0.69 4.70 -3.95
CA GLY A 82 0.95 5.66 -5.00
C GLY A 82 2.26 6.41 -4.78
N PRO A 83 2.86 6.94 -5.87
CA PRO A 83 4.04 7.79 -5.76
C PRO A 83 3.69 9.06 -4.97
N PRO A 84 4.68 9.68 -4.28
CA PRO A 84 4.51 11.01 -3.70
C PRO A 84 3.97 11.99 -4.74
N VAL A 85 3.06 12.88 -4.33
CA VAL A 85 2.39 13.82 -5.25
C VAL A 85 3.39 14.63 -6.07
N ALA A 86 4.52 15.04 -5.47
CA ALA A 86 5.58 15.78 -6.16
C ALA A 86 6.24 14.99 -7.31
N ARG A 87 6.18 13.66 -7.30
CA ARG A 87 6.78 12.79 -8.31
C ARG A 87 5.75 12.18 -9.27
N TYR A 88 4.46 12.45 -9.03
CA TYR A 88 3.41 11.96 -9.90
C TYR A 88 3.34 12.81 -11.16
N ASN A 89 3.51 12.20 -12.33
CA ASN A 89 3.25 12.85 -13.61
C ASN A 89 1.77 12.65 -14.02
N PRO A 90 0.91 13.68 -13.93
CA PRO A 90 -0.51 13.54 -14.24
C PRO A 90 -0.82 13.64 -15.74
N GLU A 91 0.15 13.99 -16.59
CA GLU A 91 -0.09 14.44 -17.97
C GLU A 91 -0.91 13.46 -18.81
N ARG A 92 -0.56 12.17 -18.78
CA ARG A 92 -1.30 11.11 -19.49
C ARG A 92 -2.77 11.05 -19.08
N HIS A 93 -3.02 11.15 -17.77
CA HIS A 93 -4.35 11.03 -17.20
C HIS A 93 -5.18 12.26 -17.49
N VAL A 94 -4.59 13.46 -17.40
CA VAL A 94 -5.23 14.73 -17.74
C VAL A 94 -5.61 14.76 -19.22
N LYS A 95 -4.71 14.35 -20.13
CA LYS A 95 -5.02 14.26 -21.57
C LYS A 95 -6.20 13.34 -21.84
N THR A 96 -6.21 12.15 -21.23
CA THR A 96 -7.32 11.19 -21.36
C THR A 96 -8.63 11.75 -20.78
N TRP A 97 -8.56 12.45 -19.65
CA TRP A 97 -9.72 13.07 -19.00
C TRP A 97 -10.36 14.13 -19.89
N LEU A 98 -9.56 15.05 -20.43
CA LEU A 98 -10.03 16.08 -21.35
C LEU A 98 -10.57 15.50 -22.66
N ALA A 99 -9.90 14.47 -23.20
CA ALA A 99 -10.35 13.79 -24.42
C ALA A 99 -11.73 13.12 -24.27
N LYS A 100 -12.13 12.77 -23.04
CA LYS A 100 -13.46 12.23 -22.73
C LYS A 100 -14.54 13.33 -22.59
N GLY A 101 -14.21 14.59 -22.89
CA GLY A 101 -15.14 15.72 -22.81
C GLY A 101 -15.31 16.28 -21.40
N HIS A 102 -14.45 15.91 -20.45
CA HIS A 102 -14.46 16.52 -19.13
C HIS A 102 -13.78 17.89 -19.13
N HIS A 103 -14.23 18.76 -18.24
CA HIS A 103 -13.77 20.15 -18.17
C HIS A 103 -12.40 20.29 -17.48
N SER A 104 -11.64 21.28 -17.91
CA SER A 104 -10.40 21.69 -17.25
C SER A 104 -10.70 22.34 -15.91
N ALA A 105 -9.72 22.30 -14.99
CA ALA A 105 -9.80 23.04 -13.73
C ALA A 105 -9.87 24.57 -13.94
N LEU A 106 -9.44 25.05 -15.11
CA LEU A 106 -9.54 26.46 -15.53
C LEU A 106 -10.86 26.80 -16.23
N ASP A 107 -11.77 25.84 -16.38
CA ASP A 107 -13.08 26.09 -16.95
C ASP A 107 -13.93 26.95 -15.99
N THR A 108 -14.56 27.99 -16.51
CA THR A 108 -15.42 28.95 -15.80
C THR A 108 -16.56 28.26 -15.02
N LYS A 109 -16.95 27.05 -15.40
CA LYS A 109 -17.98 26.26 -14.71
C LYS A 109 -17.46 25.39 -13.56
N SER A 110 -16.13 25.31 -13.36
CA SER A 110 -15.52 24.53 -12.29
C SER A 110 -15.49 25.32 -10.98
N LYS A 111 -15.79 24.67 -9.84
CA LYS A 111 -15.58 25.27 -8.51
C LYS A 111 -14.10 25.61 -8.33
N GLN A 112 -13.78 26.90 -8.26
CA GLN A 112 -12.43 27.34 -7.91
C GLN A 112 -12.11 26.90 -6.48
N ARG A 113 -11.00 26.17 -6.32
CA ARG A 113 -10.46 25.84 -5.01
C ARG A 113 -9.53 26.98 -4.61
N GLY A 114 -9.74 27.55 -3.42
CA GLY A 114 -8.83 28.56 -2.87
C GLY A 114 -7.40 28.05 -2.84
N GLN A 115 -6.44 28.89 -3.23
CA GLN A 115 -5.03 28.55 -3.14
C GLN A 115 -4.68 28.21 -1.68
N LYS A 116 -4.04 27.06 -1.47
CA LYS A 116 -3.43 26.75 -0.18
C LYS A 116 -2.10 27.51 -0.11
N THR A 117 -2.03 28.50 0.76
CA THR A 117 -0.78 29.16 1.14
C THR A 117 0.03 28.22 2.02
N TYR A 118 1.26 27.92 1.63
CA TYR A 118 2.23 27.23 2.47
C TYR A 118 2.98 28.28 3.28
N ASN A 119 3.20 28.06 4.58
CA ASN A 119 4.00 29.00 5.37
C ASN A 119 5.49 28.85 4.97
N GLU A 120 6.28 29.87 5.27
CA GLU A 120 7.71 29.91 4.96
C GLU A 120 8.47 28.72 5.58
N ASP A 121 8.12 28.29 6.79
CA ASP A 121 8.73 27.13 7.45
C ASP A 121 8.51 25.82 6.69
N SER A 122 7.35 25.67 6.07
CA SER A 122 6.99 24.51 5.25
C SER A 122 7.89 24.44 4.03
N ILE A 123 8.16 25.59 3.41
CA ILE A 123 9.01 25.71 2.23
C ILE A 123 10.48 25.43 2.60
N ALA A 124 10.96 26.02 3.70
CA ALA A 124 12.32 25.82 4.21
C ALA A 124 12.62 24.35 4.54
N LEU A 125 11.66 23.62 5.11
CA LEU A 125 11.80 22.18 5.36
C LEU A 125 11.92 21.37 4.06
N TRP A 126 11.26 21.77 2.98
CA TRP A 126 11.35 21.06 1.70
C TRP A 126 12.69 21.25 1.00
N GLU A 127 13.28 22.45 1.08
CA GLU A 127 14.60 22.71 0.47
C GLU A 127 15.73 21.95 1.17
N LEU A 128 15.63 21.71 2.48
CA LEU A 128 16.65 20.99 3.24
C LEU A 128 16.80 19.51 2.82
N PHE A 129 15.74 18.92 2.27
CA PHE A 129 15.67 17.49 1.93
C PHE A 129 15.64 17.22 0.41
N SER A 130 15.90 18.22 -0.42
CA SER A 130 15.98 18.13 -1.89
C SER A 130 17.45 18.07 -2.34
#